data_AF-A0A953MSA3-F1
#
_entry.id   AF-A0A953MSA3-F1
#
_cell.length_a   1.000
_cell.length_b   1.000
_cell.length_c   1.000
_cell.angle_alpha   90.00
_cell.angle_beta   90.00
_cell.angle_gamma   90.00
#
_symmetry.space_group_name_H-M   'P 1'
#
loop_
_entity.id
_entity.type
_entity.pdbx_description
1 polymer ?
#
loop_
_entity_poly.entity_id
_entity_poly.type
_entity_poly.pdbx_seq_one_letter_code
_entity_poly.pdbx_strand_id
1 'polypeptide(L)'
;MKTSPKATMLALAASILLSTSTFASEPKPNFRINEENFAKLNAQEQERVLEIGARWDAIANMDRSGLDRADRKELRAEVKALRAEAKTYDRGGTTIYLSTAAIIIIILLLIIIL
;
A
#
# COMPACT_ATOMS: atom_id res chain seq x y z
N MET A 1 8.98 62.69 -24.17
CA MET A 1 9.25 61.95 -22.92
C MET A 1 9.58 60.51 -23.30
N LYS A 2 10.81 60.07 -22.98
CA LYS A 2 11.39 58.79 -23.42
C LYS A 2 11.19 57.79 -22.27
N THR A 3 10.23 56.89 -22.37
CA THR A 3 10.00 55.85 -21.35
C THR A 3 10.93 54.67 -21.65
N SER A 4 11.78 54.33 -20.68
CA SER A 4 12.78 53.25 -20.81
C SER A 4 12.11 51.86 -20.76
N PRO A 5 12.50 50.90 -21.61
CA PRO A 5 11.89 49.56 -21.69
C PRO A 5 12.21 48.63 -20.52
N LYS A 6 12.95 49.10 -19.51
CA LYS A 6 13.44 48.27 -18.40
C LYS A 6 12.35 47.96 -17.35
N ALA A 7 11.32 48.81 -17.26
CA ALA A 7 10.24 48.63 -16.28
C ALA A 7 9.21 47.58 -16.70
N THR A 8 9.00 47.38 -18.01
CA THR A 8 8.07 46.37 -18.55
C THR A 8 8.68 44.99 -18.63
N MET A 9 10.02 44.87 -18.69
CA MET A 9 10.71 43.57 -18.56
C MET A 9 10.71 43.02 -17.12
N LEU A 10 10.51 43.88 -16.11
CA LEU A 10 10.51 43.46 -14.71
C LEU A 10 9.16 42.90 -14.23
N ALA A 11 8.08 43.15 -14.99
CA ALA A 11 6.74 42.66 -14.66
C ALA A 11 6.44 41.25 -15.20
N LEU A 12 7.25 40.71 -16.13
CA LEU A 12 7.06 39.39 -16.74
C LEU A 12 7.90 38.28 -16.06
N ALA A 13 8.73 38.62 -15.08
CA ALA A 13 9.61 37.67 -14.41
C ALA A 13 9.04 37.06 -13.11
N ALA A 14 7.84 37.47 -12.69
CA ALA A 14 7.28 37.10 -11.38
C ALA A 14 6.21 35.99 -11.40
N SER A 15 5.87 35.41 -12.57
CA SER A 15 4.77 34.44 -12.69
C SER A 15 5.19 32.96 -12.79
N ILE A 16 6.48 32.63 -12.60
CA ILE A 16 7.01 31.25 -12.80
C ILE A 16 7.43 30.59 -11.46
N LEU A 17 6.72 30.84 -10.35
CA LEU A 17 7.06 30.23 -9.05
C LEU A 17 5.98 29.35 -8.42
N LEU A 18 4.89 29.04 -9.13
CA LEU A 18 3.89 28.06 -8.65
C LEU A 18 3.98 26.76 -9.46
N SER A 19 5.06 26.03 -9.27
CA SER A 19 5.12 24.60 -9.63
C SER A 19 5.50 23.82 -8.38
N THR A 20 4.64 23.87 -7.36
CA THR A 20 4.72 22.93 -6.25
C THR A 20 4.37 21.55 -6.79
N SER A 21 5.39 20.75 -7.07
CA SER A 21 5.23 19.31 -7.31
C SER A 21 4.63 18.70 -6.06
N THR A 22 3.33 18.41 -6.09
CA THR A 22 2.69 17.57 -5.08
C THR A 22 3.28 16.17 -5.25
N PHE A 23 4.25 15.81 -4.41
CA PHE A 23 4.64 14.42 -4.26
C PHE A 23 3.44 13.69 -3.66
N ALA A 24 2.72 12.96 -4.52
CA ALA A 24 1.72 12.02 -4.05
C ALA A 24 2.44 11.01 -3.15
N SER A 25 2.01 10.92 -1.89
CA SER A 25 2.46 9.85 -1.01
C SER A 25 2.05 8.54 -1.66
N GLU A 26 3.01 7.77 -2.16
CA GLU A 26 2.74 6.40 -2.58
C GLU A 26 2.10 5.66 -1.39
N PRO A 27 1.00 4.92 -1.61
CA PRO A 27 0.40 4.14 -0.55
C PRO A 27 1.46 3.16 -0.06
N LYS A 28 1.86 3.31 1.21
CA LYS A 28 2.79 2.37 1.84
C LYS A 28 2.09 1.01 1.87
N PRO A 29 2.72 -0.06 1.36
CA PRO A 29 2.10 -1.38 1.34
C PRO A 29 1.74 -1.80 2.76
N ASN A 30 0.54 -2.35 2.94
CA ASN A 30 0.04 -2.81 4.24
C ASN A 30 0.73 -4.11 4.74
N PHE A 31 1.76 -4.57 4.04
CA PHE A 31 2.56 -5.75 4.36
C PHE A 31 4.05 -5.42 4.30
N ARG A 32 4.86 -6.14 5.07
CA ARG A 32 6.33 -6.05 5.05
C ARG A 32 6.91 -7.40 4.71
N ILE A 33 7.95 -7.40 3.89
CA ILE A 33 8.70 -8.61 3.55
C ILE A 33 9.94 -8.69 4.44
N ASN A 34 10.22 -9.87 4.97
CA ASN A 34 11.50 -10.14 5.62
C ASN A 34 12.55 -10.42 4.54
N GLU A 35 13.42 -9.45 4.26
CA GLU A 35 14.44 -9.55 3.19
C GLU A 35 15.37 -10.75 3.37
N GLU A 36 15.76 -11.09 4.60
CA GLU A 36 16.65 -12.23 4.88
C GLU A 36 16.00 -13.58 4.57
N ASN A 37 14.71 -13.73 4.87
CA ASN A 37 13.97 -14.96 4.56
C ASN A 37 13.52 -14.99 3.10
N PHE A 38 13.21 -13.83 2.52
CA PHE A 38 12.86 -13.68 1.12
C PHE A 38 14.02 -14.08 0.20
N ALA A 39 15.25 -13.68 0.54
CA ALA A 39 16.45 -14.05 -0.21
C ALA A 39 16.75 -15.56 -0.20
N LYS A 40 16.20 -16.33 0.74
CA LYS A 40 16.35 -17.80 0.82
C LYS A 40 15.39 -18.56 -0.11
N LEU A 41 14.41 -17.87 -0.70
CA LEU A 41 13.44 -18.44 -1.62
C LEU A 41 14.01 -18.47 -3.03
N ASN A 42 13.56 -19.42 -3.84
CA ASN A 42 13.87 -19.41 -5.27
C ASN A 42 13.10 -18.28 -5.99
N ALA A 43 13.47 -17.97 -7.24
CA ALA A 43 12.86 -16.87 -8.00
C ALA A 43 11.33 -16.99 -8.16
N GLN A 44 10.80 -18.21 -8.32
CA GLN A 44 9.36 -18.46 -8.45
C GLN A 44 8.63 -18.25 -7.11
N GLU A 45 9.22 -18.73 -6.02
CA GLU A 45 8.70 -18.53 -4.66
C GLU A 45 8.72 -17.04 -4.29
N GLN A 46 9.75 -16.29 -4.68
CA GLN A 46 9.85 -14.85 -4.47
C GLN A 46 8.76 -14.08 -5.22
N GLU A 47 8.57 -14.37 -6.51
CA GLU A 47 7.49 -13.79 -7.32
C GLU A 47 6.14 -14.05 -6.67
N ARG A 48 5.91 -15.29 -6.21
CA ARG A 48 4.64 -15.65 -5.58
C ARG A 48 4.39 -14.92 -4.26
N VAL A 49 5.44 -14.72 -3.45
CA VAL A 49 5.35 -13.92 -2.20
C VAL A 49 4.99 -12.46 -2.50
N LEU A 50 5.56 -11.89 -3.57
CA LEU A 50 5.24 -10.52 -4.01
C LEU A 50 3.79 -10.40 -4.49
N GLU A 51 3.30 -11.36 -5.27
CA GLU A 51 1.90 -11.42 -5.71
C GLU A 51 0.93 -11.50 -4.54
N ILE A 52 1.22 -12.34 -3.54
CA ILE A 52 0.42 -12.46 -2.32
C ILE A 52 0.35 -11.12 -1.60
N GLY A 53 1.50 -10.45 -1.45
CA GLY A 53 1.58 -9.12 -0.85
C GLY A 53 0.75 -8.08 -1.61
N ALA A 54 0.91 -8.01 -2.93
CA ALA A 54 0.18 -7.07 -3.78
C ALA A 54 -1.34 -7.29 -3.73
N ARG A 55 -1.79 -8.56 -3.80
CA ARG A 55 -3.22 -8.88 -3.68
C ARG A 55 -3.77 -8.53 -2.31
N TRP A 56 -2.99 -8.78 -1.26
CA TRP A 56 -3.38 -8.40 0.10
C TRP A 56 -3.56 -6.89 0.20
N ASP A 57 -2.61 -6.10 -0.32
CA ASP A 57 -2.67 -4.65 -0.27
C ASP A 57 -3.87 -4.10 -1.06
N ALA A 58 -4.16 -4.70 -2.22
CA ALA A 58 -5.37 -4.39 -2.98
C ALA A 58 -6.66 -4.66 -2.18
N ILE A 59 -6.76 -5.84 -1.52
CA ILE A 59 -7.92 -6.16 -0.67
C ILE A 59 -8.00 -5.22 0.53
N ALA A 60 -6.86 -4.83 1.11
CA ALA A 60 -6.78 -3.94 2.26
C ALA A 60 -7.33 -2.55 1.95
N ASN A 61 -7.00 -2.02 0.77
CA ASN A 61 -7.38 -0.68 0.30
C ASN A 61 -8.71 -0.64 -0.46
N MET A 62 -9.37 -1.79 -0.67
CA MET A 62 -10.66 -1.86 -1.35
C MET A 62 -11.78 -1.21 -0.52
N ASP A 63 -12.62 -0.39 -1.15
CA ASP A 63 -13.87 0.07 -0.53
C ASP A 63 -14.83 -1.11 -0.33
N ARG A 64 -15.28 -1.30 0.92
CA ARG A 64 -16.14 -2.42 1.33
C ARG A 64 -17.56 -1.97 1.65
N SER A 65 -17.86 -0.68 1.51
CA SER A 65 -19.15 -0.08 1.89
C SER A 65 -20.33 -0.71 1.16
N GLY A 66 -20.14 -1.09 -0.11
CA GLY A 66 -21.17 -1.69 -0.97
C GLY A 66 -21.27 -3.21 -0.93
N LEU A 67 -20.41 -3.91 -0.17
CA LEU A 67 -20.35 -5.37 -0.22
C LEU A 67 -21.48 -6.01 0.58
N ASP A 68 -22.08 -7.07 0.04
CA ASP A 68 -23.08 -7.85 0.74
C ASP A 68 -22.42 -8.79 1.78
N ARG A 69 -23.22 -9.63 2.46
CA ARG A 69 -22.69 -10.57 3.46
C ARG A 69 -21.90 -11.72 2.83
N ALA A 70 -22.30 -12.20 1.66
CA ALA A 70 -21.61 -13.25 0.91
C ALA A 70 -20.25 -12.76 0.39
N ASP A 71 -20.20 -11.58 -0.23
CA ASP A 71 -18.97 -10.97 -0.75
C ASP A 71 -17.94 -10.74 0.37
N ARG A 72 -18.41 -10.24 1.53
CA ARG A 72 -17.55 -10.09 2.71
C ARG A 72 -17.02 -11.41 3.23
N LYS A 73 -17.81 -12.49 3.15
CA LYS A 73 -17.39 -13.83 3.57
C LYS A 73 -16.32 -14.38 2.61
N GLU A 74 -16.50 -14.17 1.31
CA GLU A 74 -15.53 -14.59 0.29
C GLU A 74 -14.21 -13.85 0.43
N LEU A 75 -14.22 -12.53 0.64
CA LEU A 75 -12.99 -11.76 0.90
C LEU A 75 -12.27 -12.23 2.16
N ARG A 76 -13.00 -12.57 3.22
CA ARG A 76 -12.39 -13.14 4.44
C ARG A 76 -11.75 -14.51 4.16
N ALA A 77 -12.41 -15.33 3.33
CA ALA A 77 -11.86 -16.62 2.93
C ALA A 77 -10.60 -16.45 2.07
N GLU A 78 -10.61 -15.50 1.13
CA GLU A 78 -9.46 -15.16 0.29
C GLU A 78 -8.28 -14.67 1.14
N VAL A 79 -8.48 -13.69 2.03
CA VAL A 79 -7.42 -13.20 2.92
C VAL A 79 -6.87 -14.34 3.81
N LYS A 80 -7.74 -15.25 4.27
CA LYS A 80 -7.29 -16.41 5.06
C LYS A 80 -6.45 -17.38 4.22
N ALA A 81 -6.81 -17.59 2.95
CA ALA A 81 -6.04 -18.41 2.02
C ALA A 81 -4.68 -17.78 1.70
N LEU A 82 -4.64 -16.48 1.37
CA LEU A 82 -3.40 -15.73 1.15
C LEU A 82 -2.47 -15.78 2.37
N ARG A 83 -3.03 -15.68 3.57
CA ARG A 83 -2.26 -15.81 4.81
C ARG A 83 -1.73 -17.23 5.04
N ALA A 84 -2.50 -18.25 4.67
CA ALA A 84 -2.07 -19.64 4.77
C ALA A 84 -0.95 -19.94 3.76
N GLU A 85 -1.09 -19.43 2.54
CA GLU A 85 -0.08 -19.52 1.49
C GLU A 85 1.20 -18.77 1.90
N ALA A 86 1.10 -17.54 2.40
CA ALA A 86 2.26 -16.79 2.91
C ALA A 86 3.07 -17.56 3.97
N LYS A 87 2.39 -18.34 4.83
CA LYS A 87 3.03 -19.16 5.86
C LYS A 87 3.78 -20.37 5.31
N THR A 88 3.45 -20.89 4.13
CA THR A 88 4.21 -22.02 3.56
C THR A 88 5.63 -21.60 3.16
N TYR A 89 5.84 -20.30 2.96
CA TYR A 89 7.14 -19.70 2.70
C TYR A 89 7.94 -19.37 3.98
N ASP A 90 7.44 -19.70 5.18
CA ASP A 90 8.20 -19.58 6.45
C ASP A 90 9.26 -20.67 6.57
N ARG A 91 10.40 -20.51 5.89
CA ARG A 91 11.58 -21.36 6.12
C ARG A 91 12.42 -20.84 7.29
N GLY A 92 11.85 -20.90 8.51
CA GLY A 92 12.57 -20.58 9.76
C GLY A 92 12.22 -19.23 10.42
N GLY A 93 11.13 -18.59 10.00
CA GLY A 93 10.61 -17.33 10.55
C GLY A 93 9.61 -16.69 9.59
N THR A 94 8.88 -15.66 10.03
CA THR A 94 7.79 -15.07 9.24
C THR A 94 8.30 -14.31 8.01
N THR A 95 8.04 -14.81 6.79
CA THR A 95 8.50 -14.19 5.52
C THR A 95 7.67 -12.96 5.15
N ILE A 96 6.38 -12.96 5.51
CA ILE A 96 5.48 -11.80 5.35
C ILE A 96 4.96 -11.38 6.72
N TYR A 97 5.35 -10.18 7.18
CA TYR A 97 4.77 -9.57 8.37
C TYR A 97 3.55 -8.73 7.99
N LEU A 98 2.43 -9.02 8.64
CA LEU A 98 1.27 -8.14 8.58
C LEU A 98 1.61 -6.85 9.32
N SER A 99 1.30 -5.69 8.72
CA SER A 99 1.43 -4.42 9.42
C SER A 99 0.66 -4.48 10.74
N THR A 100 1.29 -4.01 11.82
CA THR A 100 0.69 -3.94 13.16
C THR A 100 -0.68 -3.23 13.11
N ALA A 101 -0.83 -2.25 12.23
CA ALA A 101 -2.09 -1.53 12.02
C ALA A 101 -3.24 -2.43 11.52
N ALA A 102 -2.97 -3.36 10.59
CA ALA A 102 -4.00 -4.26 10.06
C ALA A 102 -4.47 -5.30 11.08
N ILE A 103 -3.57 -5.81 11.93
CA ILE A 103 -3.94 -6.71 13.05
C ILE A 103 -4.81 -5.96 14.08
N ILE A 104 -4.41 -4.74 14.45
CA ILE A 104 -5.15 -3.91 15.41
C ILE A 104 -6.57 -3.63 14.92
N ILE A 105 -6.77 -3.33 13.63
CA ILE A 105 -8.09 -3.10 13.03
C ILE A 105 -8.97 -4.35 13.09
N ILE A 106 -8.43 -5.54 12.79
CA ILE A 106 -9.19 -6.80 12.88
C ILE A 106 -9.63 -7.07 14.33
N ILE A 107 -8.77 -6.80 15.32
CA ILE A 107 -9.09 -6.98 16.75
C ILE A 107 -10.17 -6.00 17.20
N LEU A 108 -10.08 -4.73 16.80
CA LEU A 108 -11.10 -3.72 17.13
C LEU A 108 -12.47 -4.10 16.55
N LEU A 109 -12.52 -4.60 15.32
CA LEU A 109 -13.77 -5.06 14.71
C LEU A 109 -14.36 -6.29 15.41
N LEU A 110 -13.55 -7.20 15.93
CA LEU A 110 -14.03 -8.35 16.71
C LEU A 110 -14.65 -7.91 18.06
N ILE A 111 -14.08 -6.89 18.72
CA ILE A 111 -14.60 -6.37 19.99
C ILE A 111 -15.91 -5.60 19.79
N ILE A 112 -16.11 -4.94 18.64
CA ILE A 112 -17.36 -4.22 18.34
C ILE A 112 -18.51 -5.19 18.00
N ILE A 113 -18.20 -6.38 17.49
CA ILE A 113 -19.19 -7.36 16.99
C ILE A 113 -19.51 -8.45 18.04
N LEU A 114 -18.62 -8.71 19.00
CA LEU A 114 -18.82 -9.64 20.13
C LEU A 114 -19.57 -8.98 21.29
#